data_AF-A0ABD3R1M2-F1
#
_entry.id   AF-A0ABD3R1M2-F1
#
_cell.length_a   1.000
_cell.length_b   1.000
_cell.length_c   1.000
_cell.angle_alpha   90.00
_cell.angle_beta   90.00
_cell.angle_gamma   90.00
#
_symmetry.space_group_name_H-M   'P 1'
#
loop_
_entity.id
_entity.type
_entity.pdbx_description
1 polymer ?
#
loop_
_entity_poly.entity_id
_entity_poly.type
_entity_poly.pdbx_seq_one_letter_code
_entity_poly.pdbx_strand_id
1 'polypeptide(L)'
;KENGEYNDDDDGGGFHWTAIAIVQSIAIFILAGIAEIMGGWLVWATIKGVRDADDGGNIRKRPWYYALVGSLVLVAYGYIPCLQPSASTDGFGRIYAAYGGYFIVLSFLLAWALEGDVARPDVGDLVGGGIALVGVFVIMFWPGR
;
A
#
# COMPACT_ATOMS: atom_id res chain seq x y z
N LYS A 1 -35.54 49.44 9.13
CA LYS A 1 -34.64 49.20 7.98
C LYS A 1 -33.79 48.00 8.36
N GLU A 2 -33.64 47.09 7.42
CA GLU A 2 -33.42 45.65 7.57
C GLU A 2 -32.37 45.20 8.58
N ASN A 3 -32.73 44.10 9.26
CA ASN A 3 -31.81 43.14 9.82
C ASN A 3 -31.05 42.52 8.64
N GLY A 4 -29.80 42.94 8.41
CA GLY A 4 -28.90 42.30 7.46
C GLY A 4 -28.41 40.99 8.08
N GLU A 5 -29.13 39.92 7.80
CA GLU A 5 -28.71 38.53 8.00
C GLU A 5 -27.32 38.36 7.37
N TYR A 6 -26.32 38.10 8.22
CA TYR A 6 -24.99 37.73 7.77
C TYR A 6 -25.12 36.32 7.18
N ASN A 7 -25.15 36.23 5.86
CA ASN A 7 -25.11 34.96 5.14
C ASN A 7 -23.77 34.29 5.43
N ASP A 8 -23.80 33.18 6.17
CA ASP A 8 -22.71 32.20 6.30
C ASP A 8 -22.52 31.40 4.98
N ASP A 9 -22.73 32.05 3.83
CA ASP A 9 -22.43 31.54 2.49
C ASP A 9 -21.03 32.00 2.06
N ASP A 10 -20.10 32.15 3.01
CA ASP A 10 -18.69 32.24 2.69
C ASP A 10 -18.26 30.85 2.19
N ASP A 11 -18.33 30.72 0.87
CA ASP A 11 -17.72 29.73 -0.01
C ASP A 11 -16.17 29.77 0.11
N GLY A 12 -15.68 29.72 1.35
CA GLY A 12 -14.30 29.48 1.68
C GLY A 12 -13.97 28.07 1.24
N GLY A 13 -13.33 27.95 0.08
CA GLY A 13 -12.75 26.73 -0.48
C GLY A 13 -11.68 26.11 0.42
N GLY A 14 -12.08 25.67 1.60
CA GLY A 14 -11.36 24.76 2.45
C GLY A 14 -11.56 23.36 1.89
N PHE A 15 -10.48 22.64 1.65
CA PHE A 15 -10.52 21.25 1.26
C PHE A 15 -11.20 20.44 2.38
N HIS A 16 -12.51 20.18 2.27
CA HIS A 16 -13.24 19.40 3.25
C HIS A 16 -12.82 17.94 3.13
N TRP A 17 -12.05 17.49 4.11
CA TRP A 17 -11.78 16.08 4.35
C TRP A 17 -13.08 15.35 4.67
N THR A 18 -13.81 14.97 3.63
CA THR A 18 -14.97 14.10 3.77
C THR A 18 -14.47 12.72 4.13
N ALA A 19 -15.15 12.02 5.04
CA ALA A 19 -14.85 10.62 5.35
C ALA A 19 -14.76 9.75 4.07
N ILE A 20 -15.56 10.10 3.06
CA ILE A 20 -15.49 9.53 1.70
C ILE A 20 -14.12 9.71 1.04
N ALA A 21 -13.51 10.90 1.08
CA ALA A 21 -12.20 11.15 0.48
C ALA A 21 -11.07 10.37 1.18
N ILE A 22 -11.17 10.21 2.50
CA ILE A 22 -10.24 9.40 3.30
C ILE A 22 -10.38 7.92 2.92
N VAL A 23 -11.61 7.40 2.88
CA VAL A 23 -11.88 6.01 2.50
C VAL A 23 -11.45 5.73 1.06
N GLN A 24 -11.71 6.65 0.12
CA GLN A 24 -11.25 6.55 -1.26
C GLN A 24 -9.72 6.53 -1.35
N SER A 25 -9.04 7.40 -0.60
CA SER A 25 -7.58 7.43 -0.55
C SER A 25 -7.00 6.12 -0.02
N ILE A 26 -7.57 5.59 1.06
CA ILE A 26 -7.19 4.28 1.61
C ILE A 26 -7.46 3.17 0.59
N ALA A 27 -8.61 3.17 -0.08
CA ALA A 27 -8.95 2.14 -1.06
C ALA A 27 -8.00 2.14 -2.27
N ILE A 28 -7.70 3.32 -2.83
CA ILE A 28 -6.71 3.50 -3.91
C ILE A 28 -5.33 3.02 -3.44
N PHE A 29 -4.98 3.31 -2.18
CA PHE A 29 -3.72 2.91 -1.59
C PHE A 29 -3.59 1.39 -1.41
N ILE A 30 -4.64 0.72 -0.92
CA ILE A 30 -4.69 -0.75 -0.82
C ILE A 30 -4.54 -1.38 -2.21
N LEU A 31 -5.27 -0.84 -3.20
CA LEU A 31 -5.16 -1.26 -4.60
C LEU A 31 -3.74 -1.07 -5.14
N ALA A 32 -3.10 0.06 -4.83
CA ALA A 32 -1.73 0.34 -5.23
C ALA A 32 -0.75 -0.67 -4.63
N GLY A 33 -0.86 -0.96 -3.32
CA GLY A 33 0.00 -1.94 -2.66
C GLY A 33 -0.18 -3.35 -3.18
N ILE A 34 -1.42 -3.75 -3.48
CA ILE A 34 -1.70 -5.04 -4.14
C ILE A 34 -1.06 -5.07 -5.53
N ALA A 35 -1.22 -4.00 -6.33
CA ALA A 35 -0.63 -3.90 -7.66
C ALA A 35 0.90 -3.97 -7.63
N GLU A 36 1.55 -3.27 -6.70
CA GLU A 36 3.01 -3.28 -6.55
C GLU A 36 3.53 -4.68 -6.20
N ILE A 37 2.99 -5.28 -5.14
CA ILE A 37 3.46 -6.58 -4.65
C ILE A 37 3.17 -7.67 -5.69
N MET A 38 1.98 -7.68 -6.30
CA MET A 38 1.68 -8.64 -7.36
C MET A 38 2.55 -8.43 -8.59
N GLY A 39 2.74 -7.18 -9.05
CA GLY A 39 3.57 -6.86 -10.19
C GLY A 39 5.03 -7.28 -9.99
N GLY A 40 5.58 -7.03 -8.79
CA GLY A 40 6.90 -7.51 -8.39
C GLY A 40 6.99 -9.03 -8.35
N TRP A 41 5.99 -9.70 -7.76
CA TRP A 41 5.91 -11.16 -7.71
C TRP A 41 5.86 -11.79 -9.10
N LEU A 42 5.06 -11.24 -10.03
CA LEU A 42 4.96 -11.67 -11.43
C LEU A 42 6.33 -11.65 -12.16
N VAL A 43 7.11 -10.60 -11.95
CA VAL A 43 8.46 -10.47 -12.51
C VAL A 43 9.43 -11.44 -11.84
N TRP A 44 9.39 -11.51 -10.51
CA TRP A 44 10.20 -12.44 -9.71
C TRP A 44 9.98 -13.89 -10.13
N ALA A 45 8.71 -14.26 -10.30
CA ALA A 45 8.25 -15.58 -10.69
C ALA A 45 8.78 -16.04 -12.05
N THR A 46 9.04 -15.09 -12.94
CA THR A 46 9.58 -15.37 -14.28
C THR A 46 11.10 -15.53 -14.24
N ILE A 47 11.80 -14.65 -13.50
CA ILE A 47 13.28 -14.60 -13.49
C ILE A 47 13.86 -15.68 -12.56
N LYS A 48 13.42 -15.67 -11.29
CA LYS A 48 13.93 -16.54 -10.23
C LYS A 48 13.15 -17.83 -10.12
N GLY A 49 11.87 -17.81 -10.52
CA GLY A 49 10.94 -18.90 -10.24
C GLY A 49 10.32 -18.75 -8.86
N VAL A 50 9.15 -19.36 -8.67
CA VAL A 50 8.45 -19.39 -7.39
C VAL A 50 8.26 -20.83 -6.97
N ARG A 51 8.20 -21.07 -5.67
CA ARG A 51 7.81 -22.37 -5.14
C ARG A 51 6.34 -22.60 -5.46
N ASP A 52 6.04 -23.68 -6.15
CA ASP A 52 4.66 -24.05 -6.44
C ASP A 52 4.12 -24.90 -5.30
N ALA A 53 3.04 -24.43 -4.66
CA ALA A 53 2.37 -25.16 -3.60
C ALA A 53 1.83 -26.51 -4.09
N ASP A 54 1.42 -26.57 -5.35
CA ASP A 54 0.84 -27.77 -5.98
C ASP A 54 1.89 -28.83 -6.36
N ASP A 55 3.18 -28.46 -6.41
CA ASP A 55 4.29 -29.34 -6.84
C ASP A 55 5.28 -29.64 -5.69
N GLY A 56 4.76 -29.73 -4.46
CA GLY A 56 5.56 -30.06 -3.28
C GLY A 56 6.62 -29.02 -2.91
N GLY A 57 6.46 -27.76 -3.37
CA GLY A 57 7.40 -26.67 -3.09
C GLY A 57 8.58 -26.56 -4.06
N ASN A 58 8.58 -27.30 -5.17
CA ASN A 58 9.59 -27.15 -6.21
C ASN A 58 9.54 -25.76 -6.86
N ILE A 59 10.72 -25.23 -7.22
CA ILE A 59 10.84 -23.91 -7.84
C ILE A 59 10.52 -24.04 -9.34
N ARG A 60 9.41 -23.43 -9.79
CA ARG A 60 9.03 -23.39 -11.19
C ARG A 60 9.07 -21.97 -11.72
N LYS A 61 9.65 -21.80 -12.91
CA LYS A 61 9.65 -20.52 -13.62
C LYS A 61 8.32 -20.32 -14.34
N ARG A 62 7.73 -19.15 -14.17
CA ARG A 62 6.53 -18.76 -14.91
C ARG A 62 6.92 -18.31 -16.33
N PRO A 63 6.01 -18.42 -17.31
CA PRO A 63 6.25 -17.97 -18.68
C PRO A 63 6.63 -16.49 -18.78
N TRP A 64 7.38 -16.13 -19.82
CA TRP A 64 7.90 -14.76 -20.03
C TRP A 64 6.83 -13.65 -20.02
N TYR A 65 5.59 -13.95 -20.42
CA TYR A 65 4.50 -12.97 -20.43
C TYR A 65 4.10 -12.51 -19.02
N TYR A 66 4.37 -13.31 -17.97
CA TYR A 66 4.15 -12.89 -16.58
C TYR A 66 5.03 -11.69 -16.23
N ALA A 67 6.31 -11.71 -16.62
CA ALA A 67 7.19 -10.56 -16.40
C ALA A 67 6.75 -9.32 -17.17
N LEU A 68 6.22 -9.47 -18.39
CA LEU A 68 5.69 -8.32 -19.13
C LEU A 68 4.47 -7.72 -18.44
N VAL A 69 3.51 -8.55 -18.04
CA VAL A 69 2.30 -8.09 -17.33
C VAL A 69 2.69 -7.48 -15.99
N GLY A 70 3.57 -8.12 -15.21
CA GLY A 70 4.05 -7.59 -13.94
C GLY A 70 4.77 -6.25 -14.09
N SER A 71 5.61 -6.10 -15.11
CA SER A 71 6.29 -4.83 -15.40
C SER A 71 5.31 -3.73 -15.80
N LEU A 72 4.29 -4.05 -16.60
CA LEU A 72 3.24 -3.10 -16.97
C LEU A 72 2.42 -2.66 -15.76
N VAL A 73 2.08 -3.61 -14.87
CA VAL A 73 1.39 -3.33 -13.60
C VAL A 73 2.25 -2.45 -12.69
N LEU A 74 3.57 -2.68 -12.61
CA LEU A 74 4.49 -1.83 -11.84
C LEU A 74 4.58 -0.41 -12.40
N VAL A 75 4.63 -0.26 -13.73
CA VAL A 75 4.58 1.06 -14.37
C VAL A 75 3.28 1.76 -14.05
N ALA A 76 2.14 1.06 -14.17
CA ALA A 76 0.83 1.62 -13.84
C ALA A 76 0.72 1.99 -12.35
N TYR A 77 1.22 1.12 -11.47
CA TYR A 77 1.29 1.35 -10.03
C TYR A 77 1.99 2.67 -9.71
N GLY A 78 3.10 3.01 -10.38
CA GLY A 78 3.80 4.28 -10.14
C GLY A 78 2.93 5.53 -10.30
N TYR A 79 1.82 5.45 -11.05
CA TYR A 79 0.87 6.54 -11.22
C TYR A 79 -0.31 6.50 -10.22
N ILE A 80 -0.59 5.37 -9.59
CA ILE A 80 -1.75 5.20 -8.70
C ILE A 80 -1.62 6.03 -7.41
N PRO A 81 -0.49 6.03 -6.68
CA PRO A 81 -0.31 6.88 -5.49
C PRO A 81 -0.38 8.38 -5.80
N CYS A 82 -0.03 8.78 -7.02
CA CYS A 82 -0.07 10.18 -7.46
C CYS A 82 -1.51 10.72 -7.61
N LEU A 83 -2.51 9.84 -7.65
CA LEU A 83 -3.92 10.21 -7.70
C LEU A 83 -4.52 10.48 -6.31
N GLN A 84 -3.76 10.31 -5.22
CA GLN A 84 -4.27 10.59 -3.86
C GLN A 84 -4.48 12.09 -3.64
N PRO A 85 -5.71 12.54 -3.33
CA PRO A 85 -6.01 13.93 -3.00
C PRO A 85 -5.42 14.39 -1.66
N SER A 86 -4.88 13.45 -0.88
CA SER A 86 -4.70 13.53 0.58
C SER A 86 -3.27 13.87 1.06
N ALA A 87 -2.30 14.10 0.17
CA ALA A 87 -0.89 14.19 0.57
C ALA A 87 -0.48 15.53 1.24
N SER A 88 -1.40 16.47 1.40
CA SER A 88 -1.08 17.90 1.49
C SER A 88 -1.03 18.49 2.91
N THR A 89 -1.59 17.84 3.93
CA THR A 89 -1.86 18.51 5.23
C THR A 89 -1.02 18.00 6.41
N ASP A 90 -0.73 16.70 6.50
CA ASP A 90 0.27 16.14 7.43
C ASP A 90 1.53 15.76 6.65
N GLY A 91 2.72 16.16 7.13
CA GLY A 91 3.95 16.08 6.34
C GLY A 91 4.11 14.78 5.55
N PHE A 92 4.14 14.89 4.22
CA PHE A 92 4.20 13.80 3.24
C PHE A 92 5.05 12.61 3.68
N GLY A 93 6.24 12.87 4.24
CA GLY A 93 7.16 11.83 4.70
C GLY A 93 6.66 10.98 5.87
N ARG A 94 5.83 11.50 6.78
CA ARG A 94 5.30 10.74 7.93
C ARG A 94 4.19 9.78 7.51
N ILE A 95 3.32 10.24 6.61
CA ILE A 95 2.27 9.39 6.03
C ILE A 95 2.92 8.27 5.21
N TYR A 96 3.90 8.61 4.37
CA TYR A 96 4.64 7.62 3.58
C TYR A 96 5.45 6.63 4.43
N ALA A 97 5.96 7.07 5.58
CA ALA A 97 6.59 6.15 6.53
C ALA A 97 5.58 5.18 7.17
N ALA A 98 4.39 5.65 7.54
CA ALA A 98 3.35 4.77 8.08
C ALA A 98 2.84 3.76 7.06
N TYR A 99 2.75 4.18 5.80
CA TYR A 99 2.47 3.33 4.65
C TYR A 99 3.47 2.19 4.48
N GLY A 100 4.75 2.41 4.75
CA GLY A 100 5.76 1.35 4.72
C GLY A 100 5.42 0.18 5.65
N GLY A 101 4.85 0.45 6.83
CA GLY A 101 4.41 -0.61 7.75
C GLY A 101 3.24 -1.43 7.22
N TYR A 102 2.29 -0.77 6.56
CA TYR A 102 1.17 -1.45 5.90
C TYR A 102 1.66 -2.39 4.79
N PHE A 103 2.64 -1.94 4.00
CA PHE A 103 3.25 -2.75 2.95
C PHE A 103 3.92 -4.02 3.46
N ILE A 104 4.52 -3.99 4.65
CA ILE A 104 5.14 -5.17 5.27
C ILE A 104 4.08 -6.22 5.59
N VAL A 105 2.98 -5.81 6.23
CA VAL A 105 1.87 -6.73 6.54
C VAL A 105 1.23 -7.27 5.26
N LEU A 106 1.01 -6.40 4.28
CA LEU A 106 0.41 -6.79 3.00
C LEU A 106 1.32 -7.76 2.23
N SER A 107 2.64 -7.56 2.26
CA SER A 107 3.62 -8.44 1.60
C SER A 107 3.56 -9.86 2.15
N PHE A 108 3.48 -10.02 3.47
CA PHE A 108 3.35 -11.35 4.09
C PHE A 108 2.00 -12.01 3.75
N LEU A 109 0.90 -11.25 3.79
CA LEU A 109 -0.42 -11.77 3.44
C LEU A 109 -0.51 -12.19 1.98
N LEU A 110 0.02 -11.38 1.05
CA LEU A 110 0.02 -11.70 -0.38
C LEU A 110 0.96 -12.84 -0.72
N ALA A 111 2.15 -12.89 -0.10
CA ALA A 111 3.06 -14.03 -0.28
C ALA A 111 2.37 -15.34 0.15
N TRP A 112 1.72 -15.33 1.33
CA TRP A 112 0.94 -16.48 1.79
C TRP A 112 -0.24 -16.82 0.87
N ALA A 113 -0.94 -15.81 0.33
CA ALA A 113 -2.05 -16.03 -0.61
C ALA A 113 -1.59 -16.59 -1.96
N LEU A 114 -0.40 -16.22 -2.45
CA LEU A 114 0.12 -16.63 -3.76
C LEU A 114 0.88 -17.96 -3.72
N GLU A 115 1.56 -18.26 -2.61
CA GLU A 115 2.44 -19.43 -2.47
C GLU A 115 1.94 -20.44 -1.44
N GLY A 116 0.80 -20.18 -0.78
CA GLY A 116 0.15 -21.08 0.16
C GLY A 116 1.03 -21.39 1.38
N ASP A 117 0.91 -22.61 1.90
CA ASP A 117 1.62 -23.05 3.12
C ASP A 117 3.15 -22.97 3.03
N VAL A 118 3.71 -22.87 1.82
CA VAL A 118 5.15 -22.74 1.58
C VAL A 118 5.70 -21.36 1.95
N ALA A 119 4.85 -20.33 1.88
CA ALA A 119 5.18 -18.95 2.27
C ALA A 119 4.45 -18.51 3.55
N ARG A 120 4.11 -19.47 4.41
CA ARG A 120 3.51 -19.17 5.71
C ARG A 120 4.49 -18.28 6.51
N PRO A 121 4.03 -17.14 7.06
CA PRO A 121 4.89 -16.24 7.82
C PRO A 121 5.54 -16.99 8.99
N ASP A 122 6.87 -16.95 9.06
CA ASP A 122 7.59 -17.55 10.18
C ASP A 122 7.52 -16.64 11.41
N VAL A 123 7.82 -17.19 12.58
CA VAL A 123 7.94 -16.42 13.84
C VAL A 123 8.94 -15.27 13.67
N GLY A 124 10.02 -15.48 12.90
CA GLY A 124 10.97 -14.42 12.53
C GLY A 124 10.32 -13.28 11.74
N ASP A 125 9.48 -13.59 10.76
CA ASP A 125 8.77 -12.61 9.93
C ASP A 125 7.73 -11.82 10.74
N LEU A 126 7.02 -12.50 11.65
CA LEU A 126 6.08 -11.89 12.59
C LEU A 126 6.78 -10.93 13.55
N VAL A 127 7.93 -11.34 14.11
CA VAL A 127 8.71 -10.48 15.02
C VAL A 127 9.31 -9.30 14.26
N GLY A 128 9.91 -9.54 13.08
CA GLY A 128 10.46 -8.48 12.23
C GLY A 128 9.40 -7.49 11.76
N GLY A 129 8.26 -7.98 11.31
CA GLY A 129 7.09 -7.17 10.97
C GLY A 129 6.56 -6.39 12.17
N GLY A 130 6.50 -7.02 13.35
CA GLY A 130 6.15 -6.36 14.60
C GLY A 130 7.09 -5.21 14.96
N ILE A 131 8.41 -5.41 14.83
CA ILE A 131 9.42 -4.36 15.07
C ILE A 131 9.25 -3.21 14.07
N ALA A 132 9.03 -3.52 12.79
CA ALA A 132 8.81 -2.50 11.77
C ALA A 132 7.53 -1.68 12.02
N LEU A 133 6.45 -2.34 12.46
CA LEU A 133 5.21 -1.66 12.87
C LEU A 133 5.44 -0.78 14.10
N VAL A 134 6.20 -1.23 15.09
CA VAL A 134 6.60 -0.39 16.23
C VAL A 134 7.38 0.83 15.74
N GLY A 135 8.30 0.67 14.79
CA GLY A 135 9.00 1.80 14.16
C GLY A 135 8.06 2.80 13.49
N VAL A 136 7.05 2.31 12.77
CA VAL A 136 5.99 3.15 12.20
C VAL A 136 5.20 3.88 13.29
N PHE A 137 4.81 3.20 14.35
CA PHE A 137 4.13 3.82 15.47
C PHE A 137 4.98 4.90 16.13
N VAL A 138 6.29 4.66 16.30
CA VAL A 138 7.21 5.69 16.79
C VAL A 138 7.21 6.88 15.83
N ILE A 139 7.38 6.69 14.52
CA ILE A 139 7.41 7.80 13.55
C ILE A 139 6.11 8.61 13.56
N MET A 140 4.97 7.94 13.73
CA MET A 140 3.64 8.56 13.71
C MET A 140 3.31 9.29 15.02
N PHE A 141 3.62 8.68 16.17
CA PHE A 141 3.29 9.23 17.50
C PHE A 141 4.41 10.07 18.12
N TRP A 142 5.62 10.05 17.58
CA TRP A 142 6.70 10.90 18.05
C TRP A 142 6.39 12.36 17.69
N PRO A 143 6.25 13.27 18.65
CA PRO A 143 5.91 14.65 18.36
C PRO A 143 7.05 15.29 17.56
N GLY A 144 6.79 15.56 16.29
CA GLY A 144 7.58 16.47 15.48
C GLY A 144 7.39 17.89 16.02
N ARG A 145 8.49 18.63 16.11
CA ARG A 145 8.47 20.06 16.47
C ARG A 145 7.73 20.88 15.43
#